data_AF-A0A7S3VWD4-F1
#
_entry.id   AF-A0A7S3VWD4-F1
#
_cell.length_a   1.000
_cell.length_b   1.000
_cell.length_c   1.000
_cell.angle_alpha   90.00
_cell.angle_beta   90.00
_cell.angle_gamma   90.00
#
_symmetry.space_group_name_H-M   'P 1'
#
loop_
_entity.id
_entity.type
_entity.pdbx_description
1 polymer ?
#
loop_
_entity_poly.entity_id
_entity_poly.type
_entity_poly.pdbx_seq_one_letter_code
_entity_poly.pdbx_strand_id
1 'polypeptide(L)'
;MPPQPPALLDDDDWLAPPLEAALGEVFCRFDADADGAWSTAELQSFARTCNGGDEFGEAELSQVGEFTTDGHGRLTRRGFLEMMHLQTMARPEDTWADLRALGYDSSLSPKGVPGSSGAEAAPSEKPESVAAERDARLARTLQSEADAELAAKLAESLQAELIIEEQAA
;
A
#
# COMPACT_ATOMS: atom_id res chain seq x y z
N MET A 1 21.93 -21.91 -8.21
CA MET A 1 20.58 -21.34 -8.00
C MET A 1 20.57 -20.00 -8.68
N PRO A 2 19.55 -19.63 -9.47
CA PRO A 2 19.43 -18.25 -9.93
C PRO A 2 19.37 -17.32 -8.71
N PRO A 3 19.88 -16.08 -8.80
CA PRO A 3 19.72 -15.10 -7.74
C PRO A 3 18.23 -14.90 -7.48
N GLN A 4 17.82 -15.08 -6.23
CA GLN A 4 16.46 -14.77 -5.80
C GLN A 4 16.29 -13.25 -5.78
N PRO A 5 15.11 -12.72 -6.16
CA PRO A 5 14.83 -11.30 -6.02
C PRO A 5 14.97 -10.88 -4.53
N PRO A 6 15.29 -9.61 -4.26
CA PRO A 6 15.34 -9.10 -2.89
C PRO A 6 13.97 -9.25 -2.23
N ALA A 7 13.96 -9.39 -0.91
CA ALA A 7 12.71 -9.35 -0.15
C ALA A 7 12.04 -7.99 -0.35
N LEU A 8 10.72 -8.01 -0.53
CA LEU A 8 9.93 -6.78 -0.62
C LEU A 8 9.67 -6.16 0.76
N LEU A 9 9.66 -6.99 1.80
CA LEU A 9 9.47 -6.58 3.19
C LEU A 9 10.71 -6.89 4.03
N ASP A 10 10.97 -6.08 5.04
CA ASP A 10 12.03 -6.22 6.04
C ASP A 10 11.59 -7.06 7.24
N ASP A 11 12.44 -7.22 8.26
CA ASP A 11 12.17 -8.05 9.44
C ASP A 11 10.97 -7.54 10.28
N ASP A 12 10.58 -6.27 10.15
CA ASP A 12 9.40 -5.65 10.79
C ASP A 12 8.14 -5.71 9.90
N ASP A 13 8.14 -6.54 8.86
CA ASP A 13 7.09 -6.61 7.83
C ASP A 13 6.89 -5.31 7.03
N TRP A 14 7.68 -4.26 7.30
CA TRP A 14 7.66 -3.00 6.55
C TRP A 14 8.35 -3.11 5.19
N LEU A 15 8.10 -2.16 4.27
CA LEU A 15 8.80 -2.07 2.99
C LEU A 15 10.32 -2.14 3.18
N ALA A 16 10.95 -3.08 2.47
CA ALA A 16 12.40 -3.20 2.48
C ALA A 16 13.05 -1.92 1.94
N PRO A 17 14.21 -1.49 2.47
CA PRO A 17 14.90 -0.29 2.00
C PRO A 17 15.06 -0.14 0.48
N PRO A 18 15.40 -1.19 -0.31
CA PRO A 18 15.49 -1.05 -1.76
C PRO A 18 14.12 -0.84 -2.43
N LEU A 19 13.05 -1.41 -1.87
CA LEU A 19 11.68 -1.21 -2.37
C LEU A 19 11.20 0.20 -2.04
N GLU A 20 11.40 0.65 -0.79
CA GLU A 20 11.04 2.00 -0.35
C GLU A 20 11.74 3.07 -1.20
N ALA A 21 13.02 2.86 -1.54
CA ALA A 21 13.76 3.75 -2.43
C ALA A 21 13.17 3.78 -3.86
N ALA A 22 12.88 2.61 -4.44
CA ALA A 22 12.27 2.50 -5.77
C ALA A 22 10.88 3.17 -5.82
N LEU A 23 10.04 2.93 -4.80
CA LEU A 23 8.74 3.55 -4.66
C LEU A 23 8.86 5.07 -4.47
N GLY A 24 9.87 5.53 -3.73
CA GLY A 24 10.19 6.96 -3.61
C GLY A 24 10.51 7.62 -4.95
N GLU A 25 11.33 6.97 -5.79
CA GLU A 25 11.64 7.47 -7.13
C GLU A 25 10.41 7.46 -8.05
N VAL A 26 9.59 6.41 -7.98
CA VAL A 26 8.30 6.35 -8.68
C VAL A 26 7.40 7.50 -8.24
N PHE A 27 7.31 7.77 -6.93
CA PHE A 27 6.53 8.89 -6.40
C PHE A 27 6.94 10.20 -7.06
N CYS A 28 8.23 10.53 -7.02
CA CYS A 28 8.77 11.74 -7.63
C CYS A 28 8.64 11.77 -9.17
N ARG A 29 8.58 10.63 -9.84
CA ARG A 29 8.45 10.55 -11.30
C ARG A 29 7.06 10.96 -11.79
N PHE A 30 6.01 10.65 -11.03
CA PHE A 30 4.63 10.98 -11.40
C PHE A 30 4.11 12.25 -10.72
N ASP A 31 4.83 12.77 -9.72
CA ASP A 31 4.61 14.10 -9.13
C ASP A 31 5.08 15.19 -10.11
N ALA A 32 4.18 15.58 -11.01
CA ALA A 32 4.48 16.45 -12.14
C ALA A 32 4.70 17.90 -11.72
N ASP A 33 4.00 18.36 -10.67
CA ASP A 33 4.18 19.68 -10.10
C ASP A 33 5.14 19.75 -8.91
N ALA A 34 5.64 18.59 -8.45
CA ALA A 34 6.65 18.47 -7.40
C ALA A 34 6.21 19.13 -6.07
N ASP A 35 4.91 19.10 -5.77
CA ASP A 35 4.36 19.63 -4.52
C ASP A 35 4.44 18.60 -3.36
N GLY A 36 4.85 17.37 -3.66
CA GLY A 36 5.00 16.29 -2.69
C GLY A 36 3.70 15.53 -2.40
N ALA A 37 2.63 15.75 -3.19
CA ALA A 37 1.36 15.05 -3.05
C ALA A 37 0.66 14.83 -4.41
N TRP A 38 0.43 13.56 -4.78
CA TRP A 38 -0.30 13.26 -6.01
C TRP A 38 -1.76 13.71 -5.92
N SER A 39 -2.13 14.53 -6.90
CA SER A 39 -3.50 14.79 -7.29
C SER A 39 -4.15 13.54 -7.89
N THR A 40 -5.48 13.53 -8.01
CA THR A 40 -6.22 12.45 -8.67
C THR A 40 -5.71 12.19 -10.09
N ALA A 41 -5.29 13.23 -10.83
CA ALA A 41 -4.79 13.07 -12.20
C ALA A 41 -3.43 12.35 -12.26
N GLU A 42 -2.54 12.62 -11.29
CA GLU A 42 -1.23 11.98 -11.19
C GLU A 42 -1.36 10.53 -10.72
N LEU A 43 -2.23 10.30 -9.72
CA LEU A 43 -2.59 8.97 -9.26
C LEU A 43 -3.15 8.11 -10.41
N GLN A 44 -4.04 8.68 -11.24
CA GLN A 44 -4.56 7.96 -12.42
C GLN A 44 -3.48 7.71 -13.48
N SER A 45 -2.47 8.57 -13.59
CA SER A 45 -1.35 8.36 -14.50
C SER A 45 -0.43 7.23 -14.02
N PHE A 46 -0.23 7.13 -12.71
CA PHE A 46 0.42 5.97 -12.08
C PHE A 46 -0.41 4.69 -12.30
N ALA A 47 -1.71 4.71 -12.00
CA ALA A 47 -2.61 3.57 -12.16
C ALA A 47 -2.59 3.00 -13.59
N ARG A 48 -2.64 3.86 -14.60
CA ARG A 48 -2.54 3.46 -16.00
C ARG A 48 -1.22 2.80 -16.36
N THR A 49 -0.13 3.18 -15.68
CA THR A 49 1.18 2.56 -15.94
C THR A 49 1.23 1.16 -15.33
N CYS A 50 0.76 1.00 -14.10
CA CYS A 50 0.71 -0.29 -13.40
C CYS A 50 -0.29 -1.28 -14.01
N ASN A 51 -1.49 -0.83 -14.33
CA ASN A 51 -2.60 -1.67 -14.80
C ASN A 51 -2.68 -1.78 -16.33
N GLY A 52 -1.58 -1.53 -17.06
CA GLY A 52 -1.56 -1.71 -18.52
C GLY A 52 -2.49 -0.79 -19.31
N GLY A 53 -2.83 0.37 -18.76
CA GLY A 53 -3.66 1.41 -19.37
C GLY A 53 -4.98 1.68 -18.63
N ASP A 54 -5.32 0.86 -17.63
CA ASP A 54 -6.53 1.03 -16.84
C ASP A 54 -6.36 2.02 -15.67
N GLU A 55 -7.39 2.79 -15.42
CA GLU A 55 -7.49 3.77 -14.34
C GLU A 55 -8.09 3.11 -13.08
N PHE A 56 -7.76 3.66 -11.90
CA PHE A 56 -8.45 3.26 -10.68
C PHE A 56 -9.93 3.66 -10.75
N GLY A 57 -10.80 2.72 -10.38
CA GLY A 57 -12.22 2.98 -10.23
C GLY A 57 -12.53 3.80 -8.98
N GLU A 58 -13.80 4.18 -8.80
CA GLU A 58 -14.24 4.94 -7.62
C GLU A 58 -13.94 4.21 -6.30
N ALA A 59 -14.01 2.87 -6.28
CA ALA A 59 -13.70 2.06 -5.10
C ALA A 59 -12.21 2.14 -4.73
N GLU A 60 -11.31 1.92 -5.69
CA GLU A 60 -9.86 2.07 -5.45
C GLU A 60 -9.52 3.50 -5.06
N LEU A 61 -10.06 4.52 -5.76
CA LEU A 61 -9.84 5.92 -5.38
C LEU A 61 -10.32 6.24 -3.97
N SER A 62 -11.44 5.65 -3.54
CA SER A 62 -11.93 5.78 -2.16
C SER A 62 -10.96 5.16 -1.16
N GLN A 63 -10.42 3.98 -1.44
CA GLN A 63 -9.40 3.34 -0.59
C GLN A 63 -8.12 4.17 -0.55
N VAL A 64 -7.63 4.66 -1.70
CA VAL A 64 -6.49 5.58 -1.75
C VAL A 64 -6.76 6.84 -0.93
N GLY A 65 -8.01 7.32 -0.95
CA GLY A 65 -8.52 8.41 -0.11
C GLY A 65 -8.25 8.22 1.38
N GLU A 66 -8.30 7.00 1.91
CA GLU A 66 -8.00 6.70 3.32
C GLU A 66 -6.52 6.92 3.68
N PHE A 67 -5.63 6.86 2.69
CA PHE A 67 -4.21 7.13 2.83
C PHE A 67 -3.85 8.60 2.57
N THR A 68 -4.82 9.45 2.17
CA THR A 68 -4.57 10.88 1.94
C THR A 68 -4.42 11.63 3.26
N THR A 69 -3.24 12.22 3.49
CA THR A 69 -2.92 12.89 4.77
C THR A 69 -2.90 14.41 4.67
N ASP A 70 -3.04 14.98 3.47
CA ASP A 70 -2.88 16.43 3.25
C ASP A 70 -4.16 17.23 3.56
N GLY A 71 -5.26 16.59 3.93
CA GLY A 71 -6.56 17.25 4.19
C GLY A 71 -7.25 17.81 2.93
N HIS A 72 -6.56 17.85 1.80
CA HIS A 72 -7.05 18.24 0.48
C HIS A 72 -7.41 17.04 -0.43
N GLY A 73 -7.37 15.81 0.10
CA GLY A 73 -7.64 14.59 -0.68
C GLY A 73 -6.52 14.23 -1.66
N ARG A 74 -5.29 14.70 -1.43
CA ARG A 74 -4.10 14.37 -2.22
C ARG A 74 -3.26 13.31 -1.54
N LEU A 75 -2.68 12.41 -2.33
CA LEU A 75 -1.88 11.29 -1.83
C LEU A 75 -0.45 11.75 -1.59
N THR A 76 -0.07 11.91 -0.32
CA THR A 76 1.29 12.28 0.05
C THR A 76 2.25 11.10 -0.16
N ARG A 77 3.55 11.39 -0.25
CA ARG A 77 4.59 10.35 -0.31
C ARG A 77 4.44 9.30 0.78
N ARG A 78 4.13 9.72 2.01
CA ARG A 78 3.89 8.80 3.14
C ARG A 78 2.67 7.91 2.89
N GLY A 79 1.55 8.49 2.46
CA GLY A 79 0.34 7.74 2.16
C GLY A 79 0.56 6.71 1.04
N PHE A 80 1.31 7.09 0.01
CA PHE A 80 1.71 6.18 -1.07
C PHE A 80 2.51 4.98 -0.56
N LEU A 81 3.51 5.19 0.30
CA LEU A 81 4.30 4.08 0.87
C LEU A 81 3.44 3.14 1.73
N GLU A 82 2.54 3.68 2.56
CA GLU A 82 1.62 2.86 3.37
C GLU A 82 0.67 2.03 2.50
N MET A 83 0.12 2.63 1.44
CA MET A 83 -0.71 1.93 0.46
C MET A 83 0.06 0.78 -0.20
N MET A 84 1.29 1.05 -0.66
CA MET A 84 2.14 0.03 -1.28
C MET A 84 2.56 -1.06 -0.30
N HIS A 85 2.77 -0.73 0.98
CA HIS A 85 3.07 -1.71 2.03
C HIS A 85 1.92 -2.70 2.23
N LEU A 86 0.69 -2.21 2.39
CA LEU A 86 -0.49 -3.07 2.54
C LEU A 86 -0.73 -3.94 1.31
N GLN A 87 -0.57 -3.37 0.12
CA GLN A 87 -0.62 -4.13 -1.12
C GLN A 87 0.47 -5.20 -1.15
N THR A 88 1.70 -4.87 -0.73
CA THR A 88 2.84 -5.81 -0.73
C THR A 88 2.63 -6.95 0.26
N MET A 89 2.05 -6.69 1.43
CA MET A 89 1.69 -7.71 2.41
C MET A 89 0.61 -8.65 1.89
N ALA A 90 -0.44 -8.09 1.29
CA ALA A 90 -1.55 -8.90 0.78
C ALA A 90 -1.18 -9.64 -0.52
N ARG A 91 -0.41 -8.98 -1.38
CA ARG A 91 -0.16 -9.34 -2.78
C ARG A 91 1.24 -8.89 -3.24
N PRO A 92 2.30 -9.57 -2.76
CA PRO A 92 3.67 -9.26 -3.16
C PRO A 92 3.92 -9.51 -4.66
N GLU A 93 3.18 -10.43 -5.27
CA GLU A 93 3.28 -10.76 -6.70
C GLU A 93 2.78 -9.62 -7.60
N ASP A 94 1.68 -8.96 -7.21
CA ASP A 94 1.15 -7.77 -7.90
C ASP A 94 2.15 -6.60 -7.80
N THR A 95 2.74 -6.39 -6.62
CA THR A 95 3.79 -5.38 -6.43
C THR A 95 4.98 -5.59 -7.39
N TRP A 96 5.41 -6.84 -7.58
CA TRP A 96 6.44 -7.15 -8.58
C TRP A 96 5.99 -6.94 -10.03
N ALA A 97 4.69 -7.09 -10.33
CA ALA A 97 4.14 -6.79 -11.65
C ALA A 97 4.13 -5.28 -11.91
N ASP A 98 3.69 -4.50 -10.93
CA ASP A 98 3.71 -3.04 -10.95
C ASP A 98 5.12 -2.49 -11.20
N LEU A 99 6.09 -2.97 -10.40
CA LEU A 99 7.50 -2.59 -10.55
C LEU A 99 8.02 -2.88 -11.96
N ARG A 100 7.67 -4.02 -12.55
CA ARG A 100 8.05 -4.37 -13.93
C ARG A 100 7.40 -3.43 -14.96
N ALA A 101 6.14 -3.06 -14.76
CA ALA A 101 5.43 -2.11 -15.61
C ALA A 101 6.05 -0.69 -15.52
N LEU A 102 6.51 -0.32 -14.32
CA LEU A 102 7.26 0.92 -14.05
C LEU A 102 8.71 0.89 -14.58
N GLY A 103 9.15 -0.25 -15.10
CA GLY A 103 10.46 -0.42 -15.73
C GLY A 103 11.56 -0.89 -14.79
N TYR A 104 11.24 -1.39 -13.59
CA TYR A 104 12.21 -2.03 -12.71
C TYR A 104 12.44 -3.50 -13.10
N ASP A 105 13.66 -3.99 -12.91
CA ASP A 105 13.95 -5.41 -13.02
C ASP A 105 13.75 -6.14 -11.68
N SER A 106 13.95 -7.45 -11.67
CA SER A 106 13.86 -8.31 -10.48
C SER A 106 14.90 -8.00 -9.39
N SER A 107 15.82 -7.04 -9.62
CA SER A 107 16.77 -6.51 -8.65
C SER A 107 16.40 -5.12 -8.14
N LEU A 108 15.17 -4.65 -8.40
CA LEU A 108 14.71 -3.28 -8.09
C LEU A 108 15.58 -2.19 -8.73
N SER A 109 16.18 -2.46 -9.89
CA SER A 109 16.94 -1.45 -10.65
C SER A 109 16.12 -0.95 -11.85
N PRO A 110 16.08 0.37 -12.10
CA PRO A 110 15.38 0.93 -13.25
C PRO A 110 16.09 0.54 -14.56
N LYS A 111 15.35 -0.07 -15.49
CA LYS A 111 15.84 -0.50 -16.82
C LYS A 111 15.89 0.71 -17.74
N GLY A 112 16.83 1.62 -17.50
CA GLY A 112 16.78 2.95 -18.13
C GLY A 112 18.08 3.75 -18.25
N VAL A 113 19.25 3.22 -17.86
CA VAL A 113 20.55 3.85 -18.24
C VAL A 113 21.58 2.79 -18.62
N PRO A 114 21.99 2.70 -19.91
CA PRO A 114 23.21 1.98 -20.27
C PRO A 114 24.40 2.84 -19.83
N GLY A 115 24.83 2.74 -18.57
CA GLY A 115 26.09 3.38 -18.14
C GLY A 115 26.21 3.97 -16.74
N SER A 116 25.45 3.57 -15.72
CA SER A 116 25.87 3.84 -14.33
C SER A 116 26.34 2.56 -13.64
N SER A 117 27.61 2.25 -13.89
CA SER A 117 28.42 1.51 -12.94
C SER A 117 28.76 2.46 -11.80
N GLY A 118 28.23 2.20 -10.60
CA GLY A 118 28.70 2.76 -9.33
C GLY A 118 28.02 4.03 -8.81
N ALA A 119 27.31 3.89 -7.68
CA ALA A 119 27.18 4.85 -6.56
C ALA A 119 26.43 4.08 -5.45
N GLU A 120 27.09 3.48 -4.46
CA GLU A 120 27.65 4.14 -3.28
C GLU A 120 26.67 5.11 -2.60
N ALA A 121 26.10 4.61 -1.49
CA ALA A 121 25.61 5.26 -0.26
C ALA A 121 25.08 6.71 -0.29
N ALA A 122 23.90 6.91 0.30
CA ALA A 122 23.59 8.11 1.11
C ALA A 122 22.43 7.82 2.09
N PRO A 123 22.19 8.62 3.14
CA PRO A 123 22.41 8.21 4.52
C PRO A 123 21.14 8.11 5.38
N SER A 124 21.33 7.53 6.56
CA SER A 124 20.38 7.40 7.65
C SER A 124 19.88 8.76 8.17
N GLU A 125 18.56 8.97 8.15
CA GLU A 125 17.86 9.88 9.05
C GLU A 125 16.93 9.04 9.93
N LYS A 126 17.14 9.08 11.24
CA LYS A 126 16.44 8.26 12.24
C LYS A 126 14.92 8.45 12.20
N PRO A 127 14.10 7.40 11.98
CA PRO A 127 12.66 7.47 12.13
C PRO A 127 12.24 7.03 13.55
N GLU A 128 12.84 7.57 14.60
CA GLU A 128 12.53 7.14 15.98
C GLU A 128 11.12 7.56 16.46
N SER A 129 10.38 8.37 15.70
CA SER A 129 9.05 8.85 16.11
C SER A 129 7.86 8.22 15.39
N VAL A 130 8.06 7.46 14.30
CA VAL A 130 6.96 6.86 13.53
C VAL A 130 6.57 5.47 14.06
N ALA A 131 7.53 4.72 14.60
CA ALA A 131 7.30 3.39 15.15
C ALA A 131 6.35 3.38 16.36
N ALA A 132 6.40 4.42 17.21
CA ALA A 132 5.55 4.51 18.40
C ALA A 132 4.07 4.80 18.08
N GLU A 133 3.79 5.51 16.99
CA GLU A 133 2.40 5.79 16.54
C GLU A 133 1.81 4.60 15.75
N ARG A 134 2.67 3.74 15.16
CA ARG A 134 2.30 2.52 14.41
C ARG A 134 1.62 1.46 15.27
N ASP A 135 2.16 1.20 16.45
CA ASP A 135 1.67 0.17 17.37
C ASP A 135 0.23 0.48 17.86
N ALA A 136 -0.06 1.76 18.09
CA ALA A 136 -1.37 2.22 18.54
C ALA A 136 -2.47 2.11 17.47
N ARG A 137 -2.12 2.17 16.18
CA ARG A 137 -3.09 2.10 15.07
C ARG A 137 -3.47 0.66 14.72
N LEU A 138 -2.51 -0.26 14.67
CA LEU A 138 -2.77 -1.69 14.45
C LEU A 138 -3.70 -2.26 15.53
N ALA A 139 -3.48 -1.87 16.79
CA ALA A 139 -4.36 -2.25 17.90
C ALA A 139 -5.80 -1.75 17.72
N ARG A 140 -6.01 -0.57 17.12
CA ARG A 140 -7.36 0.00 16.92
C ARG A 140 -8.11 -0.67 15.76
N THR A 141 -7.43 -1.03 14.67
CA THR A 141 -8.05 -1.74 13.54
C THR A 141 -8.47 -3.16 13.94
N LEU A 142 -7.58 -3.90 14.60
CA LEU A 142 -7.88 -5.26 15.08
C LEU A 142 -9.06 -5.29 16.07
N GLN A 143 -9.17 -4.28 16.94
CA GLN A 143 -10.28 -4.18 17.88
C GLN A 143 -11.63 -3.91 17.19
N SER A 144 -11.64 -3.23 16.03
CA SER A 144 -12.85 -2.92 15.27
C SER A 144 -13.39 -4.14 14.52
N GLU A 145 -12.51 -5.01 14.01
CA GLU A 145 -12.91 -6.23 13.32
C GLU A 145 -13.52 -7.26 14.28
N ALA A 146 -12.97 -7.37 15.50
CA ALA A 146 -13.49 -8.27 16.52
C ALA A 146 -14.91 -7.89 17.01
N ASP A 147 -15.21 -6.60 17.09
CA ASP A 147 -16.53 -6.11 17.52
C ASP A 147 -17.62 -6.35 16.46
N ALA A 148 -17.26 -6.19 15.18
CA ALA A 148 -18.16 -6.45 14.05
C ALA A 148 -18.55 -7.93 13.93
N GLU A 149 -17.60 -8.85 14.17
CA GLU A 149 -17.88 -10.30 14.12
C GLU A 149 -18.80 -10.74 15.28
N LEU A 150 -18.64 -10.16 16.47
CA LEU A 150 -19.51 -10.44 17.62
C LEU A 150 -20.94 -9.95 17.38
N ALA A 151 -21.09 -8.76 16.78
CA ALA A 151 -22.40 -8.21 16.43
C ALA A 151 -23.13 -9.08 15.38
N ALA A 152 -22.41 -9.59 14.37
CA ALA A 152 -22.97 -10.48 13.37
C ALA A 152 -23.46 -11.81 13.98
N LYS A 153 -22.66 -12.41 14.88
CA LYS A 153 -23.05 -13.65 15.58
C LYS A 153 -24.26 -13.49 16.49
N LEU A 154 -24.39 -12.35 17.18
CA LEU A 154 -25.56 -12.06 18.01
C LEU A 154 -26.83 -11.87 17.17
N ALA A 155 -26.73 -11.20 16.02
CA ALA A 155 -27.85 -11.02 15.11
C ALA A 155 -28.35 -12.37 14.53
N GLU A 156 -27.44 -13.26 14.14
CA GLU A 156 -27.79 -14.59 13.63
C GLU A 156 -28.47 -15.47 14.71
N SER A 157 -28.00 -15.39 15.95
CA SER A 157 -28.59 -16.16 17.06
C SER A 157 -30.01 -15.70 17.41
N LEU A 158 -30.29 -14.39 17.33
CA LEU A 158 -31.65 -13.84 17.53
C LEU A 158 -32.61 -14.24 16.39
N GLN A 159 -32.11 -14.33 15.16
CA GLN A 159 -32.91 -14.82 14.03
C GLN A 159 -33.25 -16.30 14.15
N ALA A 160 -32.32 -17.12 14.66
CA ALA A 160 -32.58 -18.54 14.89
C ALA A 160 -33.66 -18.78 15.96
N GLU A 161 -33.73 -17.96 17.00
CA GLU A 161 -34.72 -18.09 18.07
C GLU A 161 -36.14 -17.70 17.60
N LEU A 162 -36.26 -16.69 16.73
CA LEU A 162 -37.56 -16.24 16.18
C LEU A 162 -38.21 -17.27 15.24
N ILE A 163 -37.39 -18.03 14.50
CA ILE A 163 -37.86 -19.06 13.54
C ILE A 163 -38.45 -20.28 14.26
N ILE A 164 -37.95 -20.59 15.47
CA ILE A 164 -38.43 -21.73 16.26
C ILE A 164 -39.84 -21.46 16.81
N GLU A 165 -40.18 -20.21 17.11
CA GLU A 165 -41.48 -19.84 17.68
C GLU A 165 -42.61 -19.78 16.62
N GLU A 166 -42.29 -19.49 15.36
CA GLU A 166 -43.26 -19.45 14.24
C GLU A 166 -43.66 -20.85 13.73
N GLN A 167 -42.80 -21.87 13.89
CA GLN A 167 -43.09 -23.26 13.51
C GLN A 167 -43.86 -24.06 14.57
N ALA A 168 -44.04 -23.48 15.77
CA ALA A 168 -44.71 -24.11 16.91
C ALA A 168 -46.17 -23.64 17.12
N ALA A 169 -46.67 -22.73 16.28
CA ALA A 169 -48.06 -22.25 16.23
C ALA A 169 -48.86 -22.94 15.11
#